data_AF-A0A0J6EBA3-F1
#
_entry.id   AF-A0A0J6EBA3-F1
#
_cell.length_a   1.000
_cell.length_b   1.000
_cell.length_c   1.000
_cell.angle_alpha   90.00
_cell.angle_beta   90.00
_cell.angle_gamma   90.00
#
_symmetry.space_group_name_H-M   'P 1'
#
loop_
_entity.id
_entity.type
_entity.pdbx_description
1 polymer ?
#
loop_
_entity_poly.entity_id
_entity_poly.type
_entity_poly.pdbx_seq_one_letter_code
_entity_poly.pdbx_strand_id
1 'polypeptide(L)' 'MQDIVSFLVQHPEVLEQVINGRASLLGVDDDQLISLIKAFNEFELNAKVTYWRPFN' A
#
# COMPACT_ATOMS: atom_id res chain seq x y z
N MET A 1 12.14 3.21 3.80
CA MET A 1 10.82 3.71 3.35
C MET A 1 10.38 3.11 2.02
N GLN A 2 11.22 3.05 0.98
CA GLN A 2 10.84 2.39 -0.29
C GLN A 2 10.66 0.87 -0.15
N ASP A 3 11.42 0.22 0.73
CA ASP A 3 11.41 -1.24 0.87
C ASP A 3 10.07 -1.79 1.39
N ILE A 4 9.45 -1.11 2.37
CA ILE A 4 8.15 -1.53 2.92
C ILE A 4 7.03 -1.36 1.90
N VAL A 5 7.08 -0.28 1.11
CA VAL A 5 6.09 -0.05 0.05
C VAL A 5 6.24 -1.09 -1.05
N SER A 6 7.48 -1.39 -1.48
CA SER A 6 7.74 -2.45 -2.45
C SER A 6 7.29 -3.82 -1.95
N PHE A 7 7.54 -4.13 -0.69
CA PHE A 7 7.08 -5.35 -0.04
C PHE A 7 5.55 -5.45 -0.03
N LEU A 8 4.83 -4.40 0.38
CA LEU A 8 3.35 -4.39 0.41
C LEU A 8 2.73 -4.48 -0.98
N VAL A 9 3.38 -3.91 -2.00
CA VAL A 9 2.96 -4.06 -3.41
C VAL A 9 3.14 -5.48 -3.92
N GLN A 10 4.21 -6.18 -3.50
CA GLN A 10 4.47 -7.58 -3.85
C GLN A 10 3.61 -8.56 -3.04
N HIS A 11 3.15 -8.16 -1.85
CA HIS A 11 2.38 -8.96 -0.90
C HIS A 11 1.08 -8.26 -0.47
N PRO A 12 0.10 -8.11 -1.37
CA PRO A 12 -1.18 -7.47 -1.05
C PRO A 12 -1.96 -8.19 0.06
N GLU A 13 -1.76 -9.49 0.24
CA GLU A 13 -2.34 -10.28 1.33
C GLU A 13 -1.88 -9.79 2.71
N VAL A 14 -0.65 -9.30 2.83
CA VAL A 14 -0.14 -8.74 4.08
C VAL A 14 -0.77 -7.38 4.34
N LEU A 15 -0.91 -6.55 3.29
CA LEU A 15 -1.58 -5.27 3.39
C LEU A 15 -3.03 -5.43 3.88
N GLU A 16 -3.77 -6.41 3.35
CA GLU A 16 -5.13 -6.71 3.80
C GLU A 16 -5.16 -7.10 5.29
N GLN A 17 -4.22 -7.93 5.75
CA GLN A 17 -4.14 -8.28 7.17
C GLN A 17 -3.83 -7.08 8.06
N VAL A 18 -2.96 -6.19 7.60
CA VAL A 18 -2.61 -4.95 8.31
C VAL A 18 -3.80 -4.01 8.39
N ILE A 19 -4.52 -3.79 7.29
CA ILE A 19 -5.75 -2.98 7.26
C ILE A 19 -6.81 -3.54 8.22
N ASN A 20 -6.93 -4.86 8.31
CA ASN A 20 -7.87 -5.53 9.20
C ASN A 20 -7.38 -5.62 10.67
N GLY A 21 -6.23 -5.05 11.00
CA GLY A 21 -5.65 -5.12 12.35
C GLY A 21 -5.20 -6.52 12.78
N ARG A 22 -5.04 -7.45 11.83
CA ARG A 22 -4.59 -8.83 12.06
C ARG A 22 -3.07 -8.96 12.04
N ALA A 23 -2.36 -7.98 11.49
CA ALA A 23 -0.91 -7.89 11.44
C ALA A 23 -0.44 -6.45 11.67
N SER A 24 0.82 -6.29 12.12
CA SER A 24 1.46 -4.97 12.28
C SER A 24 2.80 -4.95 11.56
N LEU A 25 3.19 -3.78 11.04
CA LEU A 25 4.44 -3.60 10.30
C LEU A 25 5.56 -3.22 11.27
N LEU A 26 6.62 -4.02 11.30
CA LEU A 26 7.78 -3.76 12.16
C LEU A 26 8.59 -2.58 11.61
N GLY A 27 9.01 -1.68 12.50
CA GLY A 27 9.81 -0.51 12.13
C GLY A 27 9.00 0.63 11.51
N VAL A 28 7.67 0.59 11.63
CA VAL A 28 6.74 1.64 11.20
C VAL A 28 5.99 2.13 12.45
N ASP A 29 5.91 3.44 12.64
CA ASP A 29 5.10 4.03 13.71
C ASP A 29 3.61 4.12 13.31
N ASP A 30 2.74 4.40 14.27
CA ASP A 30 1.29 4.43 14.04
C ASP A 30 0.89 5.51 13.01
N ASP A 31 1.56 6.65 12.97
CA ASP A 31 1.26 7.73 12.02
C ASP A 31 1.63 7.35 10.58
N GLN A 32 2.77 6.68 10.40
CA GLN A 32 3.22 6.13 9.13
C GLN A 32 2.31 4.99 8.68
N LEU A 33 1.87 4.13 9.60
CA LEU A 33 0.94 3.05 9.32
C LEU A 33 -0.40 3.60 8.82
N ILE A 34 -0.95 4.61 9.50
CA ILE A 34 -2.19 5.29 9.08
C ILE A 34 -2.02 5.94 7.70
N SER A 35 -0.87 6.57 7.46
CA SER A 35 -0.55 7.21 6.18
C SER A 35 -0.47 6.19 5.04
N LEU A 36 0.14 5.02 5.28
CA LEU A 36 0.19 3.92 4.31
C LEU A 36 -1.20 3.38 4.00
N ILE A 37 -2.00 3.07 5.02
CA ILE A 37 -3.37 2.55 4.85
C ILE A 37 -4.23 3.54 4.04
N LYS A 38 -4.14 4.84 4.34
CA LYS A 38 -4.84 5.88 3.57
C LYS A 38 -4.37 5.93 2.12
N ALA A 39 -3.06 5.94 1.89
CA ALA A 39 -2.51 6.00 0.53
C ALA A 39 -2.97 4.82 -0.33
N PHE A 40 -2.99 3.59 0.21
CA PHE A 40 -3.46 2.41 -0.52
C PHE A 40 -4.98 2.41 -0.75
N ASN A 41 -5.78 2.83 0.24
CA ASN A 41 -7.24 2.96 0.06
C ASN A 41 -7.60 4.06 -0.98
N GLU A 42 -6.91 5.19 -0.96
CA GLU A 42 -7.08 6.24 -1.97
C GLU A 42 -6.54 5.81 -3.34
N PHE A 43 -5.56 4.92 -3.38
CA PHE A 43 -5.07 4.31 -4.61
C PHE A 43 -6.17 3.45 -5.25
N GLU A 44 -6.90 2.61 -4.53
CA GLU A 44 -8.03 1.85 -5.10
C GLU A 44 -9.11 2.75 -5.72
N LEU A 45 -9.39 3.91 -5.11
CA LEU A 45 -10.38 4.88 -5.63
C LEU A 45 -9.88 5.62 -6.88
N ASN A 46 -8.57 5.82 -7.02
CA ASN A 46 -7.96 6.47 -8.19
C ASN A 46 -7.36 5.48 -9.20
N ALA A 47 -7.35 4.18 -8.88
CA ALA A 47 -6.85 3.09 -9.70
C ALA A 47 -7.83 2.69 -10.82
N LYS A 48 -8.50 3.68 -11.40
CA LYS A 48 -8.72 3.68 -12.85
C LYS A 48 -7.36 3.94 -13.50
N VAL A 49 -6.41 3.03 -13.26
CA VAL A 49 -5.07 3.05 -13.85
C VAL A 49 -5.29 2.88 -15.34
N THR A 50 -5.33 4.01 -16.02
CA THR A 50 -5.20 4.04 -17.47
C THR A 50 -3.79 3.52 -17.69
N TYR A 51 -3.66 2.25 -18.12
CA TYR A 51 -2.39 1.62 -18.47
C TYR A 51 -1.50 2.67 -19.11
N TRP A 52 -0.33 2.92 -18.52
CA TRP A 52 0.62 3.84 -19.11
C TRP A 52 1.07 3.20 -20.42
N ARG A 53 0.43 3.59 -21.53
CA ARG A 53 0.85 3.22 -22.88
C ARG A 53 2.12 4.01 -23.14
N PRO A 54 3.30 3.37 -23.23
CA PRO A 54 4.43 4.07 -23.81
C PRO A 54 4.01 4.44 -25.23
N PHE A 55 4.02 5.75 -25.53
CA PHE A 55 3.81 6.22 -26.89
C PHE A 55 5.03 5.82 -27.70
N ASN A 56 4.80 4.88 -28.62
CA ASN A 56 5.53 4.59 -29.86
C ASN A 56 7.03 4.31 -29.77
#